data_AF-A0A524I2H3-F1
#
_entry.id   AF-A0A524I2H3-F1
#
_cell.length_a   1.000
_cell.length_b   1.000
_cell.length_c   1.000
_cell.angle_alpha   90.00
_cell.angle_beta   90.00
_cell.angle_gamma   90.00
#
_symmetry.space_group_name_H-M   'P 1'
#
loop_
_entity.id
_entity.type
_entity.pdbx_description
1 polymer ?
#
loop_
_entity_poly.entity_id
_entity_poly.type
_entity_poly.pdbx_seq_one_letter_code
_entity_poly.pdbx_strand_id
1 'polypeptide(L)'
;MRRRDKNCLLISLDNYFIAANHIVARDGLTKEYADGYLKGYEDGLRESLEELLSHTCRKNYNSTEIQLLAKNQKNGISKKVVRRRKQIEQELGVSFTEEPQFTITRQEAGPGKTVLLKGENNQEALEAFRDLLRAGWQGLCITRMSPKDVRHFMDNECSVLWLTKADPNAGDQDPDEYLQPTETAKMQTAIRNFLARNKGKSSVILLDGMTFIVTNTDFRSFLKIAQKLKDDVYQANSMLLFPYEPKSFSGNDLHLFENEMS
;
A
#
# COMPACT_ATOMS: atom_id res chain seq x y z
N MET A 1 7.45 -40.96 -20.01
CA MET A 1 6.20 -41.58 -19.49
C MET A 1 6.15 -41.41 -17.98
N ARG A 2 5.41 -40.40 -17.49
CA ARG A 2 4.55 -40.42 -16.28
C ARG A 2 4.07 -38.99 -15.98
N ARG A 3 2.81 -38.74 -16.32
CA ARG A 3 1.95 -37.71 -15.74
C ARG A 3 1.69 -38.03 -14.26
N ARG A 4 1.57 -36.99 -13.41
CA ARG A 4 0.90 -36.86 -12.09
C ARG A 4 1.56 -35.66 -11.38
N ASP A 5 0.91 -34.66 -10.79
CA ASP A 5 -0.50 -34.38 -10.52
C ASP A 5 -0.72 -32.86 -10.47
N LYS A 6 -1.75 -32.37 -11.16
CA LYS A 6 -2.19 -30.96 -11.19
C LYS A 6 -3.22 -30.65 -10.10
N ASN A 7 -3.10 -31.23 -8.91
CA ASN A 7 -4.18 -31.24 -7.91
C ASN A 7 -3.76 -30.76 -6.51
N CYS A 8 -3.06 -29.64 -6.43
CA CYS A 8 -2.73 -29.03 -5.14
C CYS A 8 -2.81 -27.49 -5.22
N LEU A 9 -3.96 -26.96 -5.61
CA LEU A 9 -4.33 -25.53 -5.46
C LEU A 9 -5.85 -25.32 -5.32
N LEU A 10 -6.64 -26.40 -5.25
CA LEU A 10 -8.10 -26.34 -5.07
C LEU A 10 -8.56 -26.40 -3.62
N ILE A 11 -7.64 -26.53 -2.65
CA ILE A 11 -7.98 -26.56 -1.22
C ILE A 11 -7.71 -25.17 -0.62
N SER A 12 -8.50 -24.16 -1.00
CA SER A 12 -8.65 -22.93 -0.18
C SER A 12 -9.80 -22.00 -0.61
N LEU A 13 -10.67 -22.39 -1.56
CA LEU A 13 -11.85 -21.59 -1.92
C LEU A 13 -13.14 -22.15 -1.29
N ASP A 14 -13.22 -23.46 -1.05
CA ASP A 14 -14.39 -24.08 -0.41
C ASP A 14 -14.51 -23.72 1.08
N ASN A 15 -13.40 -23.46 1.76
CA ASN A 15 -13.42 -23.10 3.19
C ASN A 15 -13.97 -21.68 3.46
N TYR A 16 -13.89 -20.77 2.50
CA TYR A 16 -14.52 -19.44 2.61
C TYR A 16 -16.04 -19.52 2.40
N PHE A 17 -16.51 -20.44 1.55
CA PHE A 17 -17.94 -20.65 1.31
C PHE A 17 -18.63 -21.33 2.50
N ILE A 18 -17.93 -22.24 3.19
CA ILE A 18 -18.42 -22.89 4.42
C ILE A 18 -18.46 -21.92 5.59
N ALA A 19 -17.48 -21.01 5.72
CA ALA A 19 -17.49 -19.96 6.74
C ALA A 19 -18.64 -18.96 6.54
N ALA A 20 -18.95 -18.59 5.28
CA ALA A 20 -20.11 -17.77 4.97
C ALA A 20 -21.43 -18.46 5.35
N ASN A 21 -21.60 -19.74 5.04
CA ASN A 21 -22.79 -20.50 5.42
C ASN A 21 -22.92 -20.72 6.94
N HIS A 22 -21.81 -20.74 7.68
CA HIS A 22 -21.83 -20.88 9.14
C HIS A 22 -22.15 -19.56 9.87
N ILE A 23 -21.91 -18.41 9.22
CA ILE A 23 -22.34 -17.08 9.68
C ILE A 23 -23.84 -16.86 9.39
N VAL A 24 -24.36 -17.42 8.28
CA VAL A 24 -25.79 -17.36 7.90
C VAL A 24 -26.72 -18.02 8.93
N ALA A 25 -26.23 -18.93 9.76
CA ALA A 25 -27.06 -19.66 10.72
C ALA A 25 -27.30 -18.95 12.07
N ARG A 26 -26.64 -17.83 12.36
CA ARG A 26 -26.73 -17.18 13.69
C ARG A 26 -27.71 -16.01 13.79
N ASP A 27 -27.88 -15.24 12.73
CA ASP A 27 -28.66 -13.99 12.80
C ASP A 27 -29.69 -13.92 11.67
N GLY A 28 -30.76 -14.72 11.75
CA GLY A 28 -32.08 -14.48 11.14
C GLY A 28 -32.14 -13.72 9.81
N LEU A 29 -31.26 -14.02 8.86
CA LEU A 29 -31.20 -13.33 7.58
C LEU A 29 -32.35 -13.83 6.71
N THR A 30 -33.34 -12.98 6.43
CA THR A 30 -34.45 -13.34 5.54
C THR A 30 -33.92 -13.68 4.15
N LYS A 31 -34.50 -14.70 3.51
CA LYS A 31 -34.09 -15.16 2.16
C LYS A 31 -34.05 -14.01 1.14
N GLU A 32 -34.98 -13.08 1.27
CA GLU A 32 -35.06 -11.86 0.45
C GLU A 32 -33.85 -10.94 0.62
N TYR A 33 -33.29 -10.85 1.83
CA TYR A 33 -32.07 -10.08 2.10
C TYR A 33 -30.84 -10.77 1.50
N ALA A 34 -30.74 -12.10 1.64
CA ALA A 34 -29.64 -12.87 1.04
C ALA A 34 -29.67 -12.79 -0.50
N ASP A 35 -30.86 -12.93 -1.11
CA ASP A 35 -31.04 -12.82 -2.56
C ASP A 35 -30.74 -11.40 -3.07
N GLY A 36 -31.12 -10.37 -2.30
CA GLY A 36 -30.80 -8.96 -2.60
C GLY A 36 -29.30 -8.66 -2.52
N TYR A 37 -28.61 -9.18 -1.51
CA TYR A 37 -27.17 -9.04 -1.34
C TYR A 37 -26.40 -9.73 -2.47
N LEU A 38 -26.77 -10.98 -2.79
CA LEU A 38 -26.13 -11.76 -3.85
C LEU A 38 -26.28 -11.10 -5.22
N LYS A 39 -27.49 -10.59 -5.52
CA LYS A 39 -27.75 -9.86 -6.77
C LYS A 39 -26.95 -8.56 -6.86
N GLY A 40 -26.88 -7.77 -5.79
CA GLY A 40 -26.08 -6.54 -5.76
C GLY A 40 -24.57 -6.80 -5.89
N TYR A 41 -24.09 -7.92 -5.34
CA TYR A 41 -22.70 -8.35 -5.48
C TYR A 41 -22.38 -8.79 -6.92
N GLU A 42 -23.28 -9.55 -7.56
CA GLU A 42 -23.15 -9.98 -8.96
C GLU A 42 -23.11 -8.78 -9.92
N ASP A 43 -24.05 -7.83 -9.77
CA ASP A 43 -24.12 -6.63 -10.59
C ASP A 43 -22.84 -5.78 -10.47
N GLY A 44 -22.31 -5.63 -9.25
CA GLY A 44 -21.07 -4.88 -8.99
C GLY A 44 -19.82 -5.54 -9.61
N LEU A 45 -19.75 -6.88 -9.59
CA LEU A 45 -18.69 -7.63 -10.26
C LEU A 45 -18.77 -7.46 -11.79
N ARG A 46 -19.97 -7.51 -12.34
CA ARG A 46 -20.22 -7.38 -13.78
C ARG A 46 -19.85 -6.01 -14.32
N GLU A 47 -20.27 -4.94 -13.63
CA GLU A 47 -19.94 -3.57 -13.99
C GLU A 47 -18.42 -3.32 -13.96
N SER A 48 -17.73 -3.83 -12.94
CA SER A 48 -16.27 -3.72 -12.82
C SER A 48 -15.54 -4.44 -13.96
N LEU A 49 -16.03 -5.63 -14.33
CA LEU A 49 -15.48 -6.40 -15.45
C LEU A 49 -15.70 -5.71 -16.81
N GLU A 50 -16.89 -5.14 -17.03
CA GLU A 50 -17.21 -4.39 -18.25
C GLU A 50 -16.35 -3.13 -18.39
N GLU A 51 -16.07 -2.43 -17.29
CA GLU A 51 -15.13 -1.31 -17.30
C GLU A 51 -13.71 -1.74 -17.68
N LEU A 52 -13.18 -2.84 -17.12
CA LEU A 52 -11.87 -3.37 -17.51
C LEU A 52 -11.82 -3.71 -18.99
N LEU A 53 -12.86 -4.38 -19.50
CA LEU A 53 -12.97 -4.75 -20.92
C LEU A 53 -13.02 -3.50 -21.81
N SER A 54 -13.77 -2.47 -21.40
CA SER A 54 -13.88 -1.20 -22.14
C SER A 54 -12.53 -0.47 -22.25
N HIS A 55 -11.70 -0.53 -21.21
CA HIS A 55 -10.39 0.11 -21.17
C HIS A 55 -9.31 -0.70 -21.88
N THR A 56 -9.38 -2.03 -21.83
CA THR A 56 -8.38 -2.93 -22.42
C THR A 56 -8.59 -3.17 -23.91
N CYS A 57 -9.84 -3.18 -24.41
CA CYS A 57 -10.12 -3.43 -25.83
C CYS A 57 -9.93 -2.20 -26.74
N ARG A 58 -9.79 -0.97 -26.20
CA ARG A 58 -9.68 0.28 -26.99
C ARG A 58 -8.24 0.69 -27.34
N LYS A 59 -7.22 0.11 -26.70
CA LYS A 59 -5.80 0.38 -26.96
C LYS A 59 -5.01 -0.91 -26.75
N ASN A 60 -3.99 -1.16 -27.58
CA ASN A 60 -3.11 -2.34 -27.49
C ASN A 60 -2.23 -2.30 -26.22
N TYR A 61 -2.83 -2.53 -25.06
CA TYR A 61 -2.12 -2.58 -23.78
C TYR A 61 -1.44 -3.95 -23.58
N ASN A 62 -0.23 -3.93 -23.05
CA ASN A 62 0.56 -5.10 -22.69
C ASN A 62 -0.02 -5.81 -21.44
N SER A 63 0.23 -7.10 -21.27
CA SER A 63 -0.22 -7.94 -20.15
C SER A 63 0.06 -7.32 -18.77
N THR A 64 1.19 -6.63 -18.61
CA THR A 64 1.57 -5.93 -17.37
C THR A 64 0.72 -4.69 -17.10
N GLU A 65 0.35 -3.95 -18.15
CA GLU A 65 -0.51 -2.76 -18.03
C GLU A 65 -1.94 -3.16 -17.63
N ILE A 66 -2.42 -4.28 -18.17
CA ILE A 66 -3.71 -4.88 -17.79
C ILE A 66 -3.70 -5.30 -16.31
N GLN A 67 -2.61 -5.90 -15.83
CA GLN A 67 -2.48 -6.29 -14.41
C GLN A 67 -2.46 -5.08 -13.47
N LEU A 68 -1.79 -4.00 -13.85
CA LEU A 68 -1.76 -2.74 -13.09
C LEU A 68 -3.14 -2.06 -13.05
N LEU A 69 -3.87 -2.06 -14.17
CA LEU A 69 -5.24 -1.54 -14.23
C LEU A 69 -6.20 -2.36 -13.37
N ALA A 70 -6.11 -3.69 -13.41
CA ALA A 70 -6.92 -4.59 -12.60
C ALA A 70 -6.61 -4.45 -11.09
N LYS A 71 -5.33 -4.36 -10.71
CA LYS A 71 -4.92 -4.12 -9.31
C LYS A 71 -5.39 -2.75 -8.80
N ASN A 72 -5.36 -1.71 -9.62
CA ASN A 72 -5.85 -0.37 -9.25
C ASN A 72 -7.38 -0.29 -9.17
N GLN A 73 -8.11 -1.03 -10.00
CA GLN A 73 -9.57 -1.06 -9.89
C GLN A 73 -10.06 -1.72 -8.59
N LYS A 74 -9.28 -2.66 -8.02
CA LYS A 74 -9.54 -3.18 -6.66
C LYS A 74 -9.65 -2.05 -5.61
N ASN A 75 -8.96 -0.92 -5.85
CA ASN A 75 -8.99 0.27 -5.00
C ASN A 75 -10.16 1.23 -5.32
N GLY A 76 -10.79 1.08 -6.49
CA GLY A 76 -12.01 1.80 -6.88
C GLY A 76 -13.29 1.21 -6.27
N ILE A 77 -13.24 -0.06 -5.88
CA ILE A 77 -14.36 -0.79 -5.25
C ILE A 77 -14.83 -0.04 -4.01
N SER A 78 -13.93 0.43 -3.14
CA SER A 78 -14.30 1.17 -1.92
C SER A 78 -15.13 2.43 -2.21
N LYS A 79 -14.86 3.13 -3.31
CA LYS A 79 -15.62 4.35 -3.68
C LYS A 79 -16.99 4.02 -4.28
N LYS A 80 -17.08 2.95 -5.07
CA LYS A 80 -18.37 2.44 -5.57
C LYS A 80 -19.23 1.93 -4.43
N VAL A 81 -18.64 1.21 -3.46
CA VAL A 81 -19.29 0.74 -2.23
C VAL A 81 -19.80 1.92 -1.40
N VAL A 82 -19.00 2.97 -1.19
CA VAL A 82 -19.44 4.19 -0.47
C VAL A 82 -20.57 4.92 -1.20
N ARG A 83 -20.49 5.06 -2.54
CA ARG A 83 -21.56 5.68 -3.34
C ARG A 83 -22.85 4.86 -3.31
N ARG A 84 -22.73 3.53 -3.39
CA ARG A 84 -23.85 2.61 -3.35
C ARG A 84 -24.47 2.56 -1.95
N ARG A 85 -23.65 2.55 -0.90
CA ARG A 85 -24.08 2.71 0.50
C ARG A 85 -24.93 3.97 0.66
N LYS A 86 -24.47 5.11 0.13
CA LYS A 86 -25.21 6.39 0.19
C LYS A 86 -26.54 6.35 -0.59
N GLN A 87 -26.60 5.65 -1.72
CA GLN A 87 -27.86 5.45 -2.46
C GLN A 87 -28.82 4.55 -1.69
N ILE A 88 -28.32 3.46 -1.11
CA ILE A 88 -29.11 2.53 -0.29
C ILE A 88 -29.62 3.22 0.98
N GLU A 89 -28.82 4.09 1.62
CA GLU A 89 -29.23 4.91 2.76
C GLU A 89 -30.36 5.88 2.38
N GLN A 90 -30.31 6.45 1.17
CA GLN A 90 -31.37 7.33 0.65
C GLN A 90 -32.65 6.57 0.29
N GLU A 91 -32.53 5.34 -0.20
CA GLU A 91 -33.66 4.49 -0.59
C GLU A 91 -34.34 3.80 0.60
N LEU A 92 -33.57 3.44 1.64
CA LEU A 92 -34.06 2.67 2.80
C LEU A 92 -34.30 3.52 4.06
N GLY A 93 -33.82 4.76 4.12
CA GLY A 93 -34.03 5.66 5.27
C GLY A 93 -33.35 5.21 6.57
N VAL A 94 -32.41 4.27 6.50
CA VAL A 94 -31.67 3.71 7.64
C VAL A 94 -30.22 4.22 7.60
N SER A 95 -29.74 4.77 8.72
CA SER A 95 -28.34 5.18 8.89
C SER A 95 -27.50 3.98 9.34
N PHE A 96 -26.47 3.62 8.59
CA PHE A 96 -25.54 2.57 8.99
C PHE A 96 -24.46 3.18 9.90
N THR A 97 -24.63 3.11 11.22
CA THR A 97 -23.58 3.41 12.21
C THR A 97 -22.59 2.26 12.26
N GLU A 98 -21.64 2.26 11.33
CA GLU A 98 -20.25 1.82 11.48
C GLU A 98 -19.58 1.89 10.10
N GLU A 99 -18.63 2.81 9.97
CA GLU A 99 -17.78 2.97 8.80
C GLU A 99 -16.53 2.10 9.00
N PRO A 100 -16.21 1.12 8.14
CA PRO A 100 -14.84 0.66 8.02
C PRO A 100 -14.01 1.82 7.47
N GLN A 101 -13.24 2.48 8.33
CA GLN A 101 -12.48 3.68 8.00
C GLN A 101 -11.23 3.36 7.18
N PHE A 102 -11.42 3.11 5.88
CA PHE A 102 -10.33 3.17 4.90
C PHE A 102 -10.53 4.41 4.02
N THR A 103 -9.84 5.50 4.36
CA THR A 103 -9.70 6.63 3.44
C THR A 103 -8.43 6.46 2.63
N ILE A 104 -8.54 6.19 1.33
CA ILE A 104 -7.41 6.24 0.39
C ILE A 104 -7.67 7.40 -0.58
N THR A 105 -6.83 8.44 -0.47
CA THR A 105 -6.83 9.59 -1.38
C THR A 105 -6.48 9.10 -2.79
N ARG A 106 -7.18 9.63 -3.81
CA ARG A 106 -7.06 9.22 -5.21
C ARG A 106 -5.67 9.58 -5.75
N GLN A 107 -4.69 8.69 -5.64
CA GLN A 107 -3.39 8.85 -6.29
C GLN A 107 -3.18 7.70 -7.28
N GLU A 108 -3.26 8.02 -8.57
CA GLU A 108 -2.92 7.10 -9.65
C GLU A 108 -1.45 6.67 -9.51
N ALA A 109 -1.17 5.42 -9.15
CA ALA A 109 0.21 4.95 -9.01
C ALA A 109 0.99 5.09 -10.33
N GLY A 110 2.10 5.84 -10.31
CA GLY A 110 2.94 6.08 -11.47
C GLY A 110 4.29 6.71 -11.08
N PRO A 111 5.26 6.71 -12.00
CA PRO A 111 6.54 7.41 -11.84
C PRO A 111 6.35 8.89 -11.42
N GLY A 112 7.17 9.37 -10.49
CA GLY A 112 7.14 10.73 -9.96
C GLY A 112 6.03 11.01 -8.94
N LYS A 113 5.53 9.98 -8.24
CA LYS A 113 4.38 10.12 -7.33
C LYS A 113 4.65 9.61 -5.93
N THR A 114 4.04 10.28 -4.97
CA THR A 114 3.92 9.82 -3.59
C THR A 114 2.60 9.07 -3.44
N VAL A 115 2.63 7.95 -2.73
CA VAL A 115 1.46 7.17 -2.33
C VAL A 115 1.44 7.12 -0.81
N LEU A 116 0.45 7.78 -0.22
CA LEU A 116 0.20 7.74 1.21
C LEU A 116 -0.64 6.50 1.57
N LEU A 117 -0.11 5.66 2.45
CA LEU A 117 -0.76 4.40 2.86
C LEU A 117 -1.20 4.52 4.32
N LYS A 118 -2.52 4.56 4.54
CA LYS A 118 -3.10 4.56 5.89
C LYS A 118 -3.21 3.12 6.36
N GLY A 119 -2.59 2.79 7.49
CA GLY A 119 -2.71 1.45 8.05
C GLY A 119 -2.07 1.32 9.43
N GLU A 120 -2.60 0.41 10.24
CA GLU A 120 -1.95 -0.02 11.48
C GLU A 120 -0.84 -1.02 11.11
N ASN A 121 0.36 -0.86 11.70
CA ASN A 121 1.53 -1.72 11.51
C ASN A 121 2.18 -1.76 10.11
N ASN A 122 1.79 -0.89 9.17
CA ASN A 122 2.48 -0.66 7.89
C ASN A 122 2.65 -1.90 6.98
N GLN A 123 1.94 -3.01 7.27
CA GLN A 123 2.07 -4.28 6.55
C GLN A 123 1.70 -4.14 5.07
N GLU A 124 0.62 -3.42 4.75
CA GLU A 124 0.21 -3.18 3.37
C GLU A 124 1.30 -2.47 2.55
N ALA A 125 2.05 -1.55 3.18
CA ALA A 125 3.13 -0.84 2.51
C ALA A 125 4.34 -1.73 2.23
N LEU A 126 4.67 -2.63 3.15
CA LEU A 126 5.72 -3.64 2.97
C LEU A 126 5.34 -4.63 1.85
N GLU A 127 4.08 -5.08 1.81
CA GLU A 127 3.60 -5.97 0.74
C GLU A 127 3.58 -5.28 -0.63
N ALA A 128 3.12 -4.03 -0.70
CA ALA A 128 3.15 -3.24 -1.92
C ALA A 128 4.58 -3.00 -2.42
N PHE A 129 5.51 -2.70 -1.50
CA PHE A 129 6.93 -2.56 -1.82
C PHE A 129 7.51 -3.86 -2.37
N ARG A 130 7.26 -5.00 -1.71
CA ARG A 130 7.70 -6.33 -2.18
C ARG A 130 7.17 -6.65 -3.58
N ASP A 131 5.91 -6.36 -3.84
CA ASP A 131 5.30 -6.56 -5.17
C ASP A 131 6.00 -5.74 -6.26
N LEU A 132 6.42 -4.51 -5.96
CA LEU A 132 7.18 -3.67 -6.88
C LEU A 132 8.59 -4.22 -7.13
N LEU A 133 9.27 -4.72 -6.08
CA LEU A 133 10.57 -5.39 -6.25
C LEU A 133 10.45 -6.61 -7.17
N ARG A 134 9.39 -7.42 -7.00
CA ARG A 134 9.13 -8.59 -7.86
C ARG A 134 8.81 -8.20 -9.31
N ALA A 135 8.28 -6.99 -9.53
CA ALA A 135 8.07 -6.42 -10.85
C ALA A 135 9.36 -5.81 -11.47
N GLY A 136 10.52 -5.94 -10.80
CA GLY A 136 11.82 -5.48 -11.30
C GLY A 136 12.19 -4.04 -10.93
N TRP A 137 11.41 -3.40 -10.05
CA TRP A 137 11.74 -2.06 -9.56
C TRP A 137 12.95 -2.12 -8.63
N GLN A 138 13.78 -1.07 -8.69
CA GLN A 138 14.86 -0.88 -7.75
C GLN A 138 14.30 -0.35 -6.43
N GLY A 139 14.67 -0.95 -5.30
CA GLY A 139 14.09 -0.62 -3.99
C GLY A 139 15.06 0.03 -3.02
N LEU A 140 14.59 1.06 -2.33
CA LEU A 140 15.19 1.57 -1.09
C LEU A 140 14.15 1.50 0.04
N CYS A 141 14.43 0.71 1.07
CA CYS A 141 13.59 0.58 2.25
C CYS A 141 14.23 1.33 3.42
N ILE A 142 13.57 2.39 3.89
CA ILE A 142 13.96 3.13 5.09
C ILE A 142 12.98 2.72 6.19
N THR A 143 13.40 1.87 7.11
CA THR A 143 12.50 1.24 8.09
C THR A 143 13.16 1.04 9.45
N ARG A 144 12.35 0.86 10.48
CA ARG A 144 12.80 0.37 11.80
C ARG A 144 13.10 -1.13 11.84
N MET A 145 12.61 -1.89 10.88
CA MET A 145 12.93 -3.32 10.77
C MET A 145 14.42 -3.49 10.50
N SER A 146 15.05 -4.49 11.14
CA SER A 146 16.47 -4.73 10.92
C SER A 146 16.70 -5.14 9.45
N PRO A 147 17.86 -4.82 8.86
CA PRO A 147 18.14 -5.22 7.48
C PRO A 147 18.03 -6.72 7.24
N LYS A 148 18.37 -7.54 8.25
CA LYS A 148 18.16 -9.00 8.22
C LYS A 148 16.69 -9.38 8.06
N ASP A 149 15.80 -8.75 8.82
CA ASP A 149 14.35 -9.02 8.76
C ASP A 149 13.75 -8.53 7.44
N VAL A 150 14.19 -7.37 6.95
CA VAL A 150 13.77 -6.85 5.64
C VAL A 150 14.17 -7.81 4.54
N ARG A 151 15.44 -8.25 4.51
CA ARG A 151 15.93 -9.22 3.53
C ARG A 151 15.16 -10.55 3.59
N HIS A 152 14.80 -11.01 4.79
CA HIS A 152 13.97 -12.21 4.95
C HIS A 152 12.54 -12.02 4.40
N PHE A 153 11.95 -10.84 4.55
CA PHE A 153 10.59 -10.56 4.11
C PHE A 153 10.45 -10.31 2.60
N MET A 154 11.45 -9.67 1.99
CA MET A 154 11.33 -9.15 0.62
C MET A 154 11.54 -10.19 -0.48
N ASP A 155 12.16 -11.35 -0.18
CA ASP A 155 12.58 -12.40 -1.12
C ASP A 155 13.50 -11.94 -2.29
N ASN A 156 13.78 -10.63 -2.39
CA ASN A 156 14.52 -9.96 -3.45
C ASN A 156 15.50 -8.94 -2.84
N GLU A 157 16.59 -8.67 -3.57
CA GLU A 157 17.58 -7.65 -3.19
C GLU A 157 16.98 -6.24 -3.21
N CYS A 158 17.13 -5.51 -2.10
CA CYS A 158 16.83 -4.09 -2.01
C CYS A 158 17.84 -3.39 -1.09
N SER A 159 18.03 -2.09 -1.29
CA SER A 159 18.86 -1.28 -0.39
C SER A 159 18.07 -0.98 0.88
N VAL A 160 18.71 -1.10 2.05
CA VAL A 160 18.05 -0.86 3.33
C VAL A 160 18.77 0.26 4.09
N LEU A 161 17.99 1.18 4.67
CA LEU A 161 18.45 2.11 5.70
C LEU A 161 17.66 1.82 6.98
N TRP A 162 18.34 1.31 7.98
CA TRP A 162 17.79 0.91 9.26
C TRP A 162 17.72 2.09 10.22
N LEU A 163 16.50 2.55 10.48
CA LEU A 163 16.20 3.60 11.45
C LEU A 163 16.37 3.07 12.88
N THR A 164 17.52 3.35 13.47
CA THR A 164 17.89 2.84 14.80
C THR A 164 18.79 3.81 15.57
N LYS A 165 18.83 3.65 16.89
CA LYS A 165 19.83 4.29 17.77
C LYS A 165 20.96 3.34 18.18
N ALA A 166 20.94 2.11 17.67
CA ALA A 166 21.99 1.14 17.95
C ALA A 166 23.34 1.63 17.40
N ASP A 167 24.42 1.25 18.07
CA ASP A 167 25.79 1.54 17.62
C ASP A 167 26.09 0.73 16.34
N PRO A 168 26.43 1.41 15.23
CA PRO A 168 26.81 0.75 13.97
C PRO A 168 28.00 -0.22 14.10
N ASN A 169 28.87 -0.03 15.10
CA ASN A 169 30.07 -0.86 15.28
C ASN A 169 29.84 -2.09 16.17
N ALA A 170 28.64 -2.21 16.77
CA ALA A 170 28.34 -3.25 17.76
C ALA A 170 27.50 -4.41 17.20
N GLY A 171 27.11 -4.36 15.92
CA GLY A 171 26.24 -5.37 15.30
C GLY A 171 26.84 -6.00 14.05
N ASP A 172 26.17 -7.05 13.56
CA ASP A 172 26.56 -7.81 12.36
C ASP A 172 26.01 -7.21 11.04
N GLN A 173 25.47 -6.00 11.08
CA GLN A 173 24.94 -5.33 9.88
C GLN A 173 25.98 -4.36 9.31
N ASP A 174 25.86 -4.03 8.02
CA ASP A 174 26.74 -3.06 7.39
C ASP A 174 26.57 -1.67 8.05
N PRO A 175 27.64 -1.01 8.55
CA PRO A 175 27.55 0.31 9.16
C PRO A 175 26.88 1.39 8.29
N ASP A 176 26.94 1.25 6.96
CA ASP A 176 26.28 2.16 6.02
C ASP A 176 24.76 1.99 5.99
N GLU A 177 24.23 0.84 6.43
CA GLU A 177 22.80 0.59 6.59
C GLU A 177 22.23 1.27 7.84
N TYR A 178 23.03 1.63 8.84
CA TYR A 178 22.52 2.27 10.05
C TYR A 178 22.14 3.73 9.79
N LEU A 179 21.00 4.17 10.30
CA LEU A 179 20.54 5.54 10.16
C LEU A 179 19.87 6.02 11.44
N GLN A 180 20.45 7.01 12.11
CA GLN A 180 19.79 7.64 13.25
C GLN A 180 18.69 8.60 12.77
N PRO A 181 17.61 8.78 13.54
CA PRO A 181 16.51 9.68 13.16
C PRO A 181 16.94 11.16 13.06
N THR A 182 18.04 11.53 13.72
CA THR A 182 18.65 12.87 13.69
C THR A 182 19.61 13.07 12.53
N GLU A 183 20.04 12.00 11.85
CA GLU A 183 21.02 12.03 10.75
C GLU A 183 20.37 12.36 9.40
N THR A 184 19.63 13.45 9.36
CA THR A 184 18.91 13.92 8.16
C THR A 184 19.82 14.05 6.94
N ALA A 185 21.07 14.52 7.12
CA ALA A 185 22.03 14.66 6.03
C ALA A 185 22.45 13.31 5.43
N LYS A 186 22.63 12.27 6.27
CA LYS A 186 22.95 10.90 5.83
C LYS A 186 21.77 10.32 5.05
N MET A 187 20.55 10.42 5.61
CA MET A 187 19.31 9.99 4.94
C MET A 187 19.18 10.60 3.55
N GLN A 188 19.30 11.92 3.48
CA GLN A 188 19.17 12.69 2.25
C GLN A 188 20.23 12.34 1.20
N THR A 189 21.46 12.08 1.63
CA THR A 189 22.55 11.68 0.73
C THR A 189 22.34 10.27 0.20
N ALA A 190 21.94 9.33 1.06
CA ALA A 190 21.66 7.96 0.67
C ALA A 190 20.50 7.87 -0.34
N ILE A 191 19.43 8.65 -0.13
CA ILE A 191 18.30 8.77 -1.06
C ILE A 191 18.76 9.30 -2.42
N ARG A 192 19.48 10.42 -2.47
CA ARG A 192 19.96 10.97 -3.74
C ARG A 192 20.92 10.03 -4.46
N ASN A 193 21.81 9.35 -3.73
CA ASN A 193 22.72 8.36 -4.29
C ASN A 193 21.94 7.15 -4.87
N PHE A 194 20.86 6.73 -4.21
CA PHE A 194 19.96 5.69 -4.72
C PHE A 194 19.23 6.10 -6.01
N LEU A 195 18.69 7.31 -6.04
CA LEU A 195 18.02 7.81 -7.23
C LEU A 195 19.01 8.01 -8.38
N ALA A 196 20.22 8.53 -8.10
CA ALA A 196 21.26 8.73 -9.10
C ALA A 196 21.77 7.41 -9.72
N ARG A 197 22.07 6.39 -8.90
CA ARG A 197 22.55 5.09 -9.40
C ARG A 197 21.51 4.34 -10.23
N ASN A 198 20.23 4.63 -10.00
CA ASN A 198 19.11 3.99 -10.69
C ASN A 198 18.44 4.90 -11.72
N LYS A 199 19.12 5.96 -12.16
CA LYS A 199 18.60 6.87 -13.18
C LYS A 199 18.18 6.11 -14.45
N GLY A 200 16.96 6.34 -14.90
CA GLY A 200 16.37 5.66 -16.07
C GLY A 200 15.77 4.29 -15.78
N LYS A 201 15.80 3.81 -14.53
CA LYS A 201 15.11 2.60 -14.07
C LYS A 201 13.94 2.98 -13.17
N SER A 202 12.88 2.18 -13.19
CA SER A 202 11.79 2.31 -12.23
C SER A 202 12.30 2.03 -10.81
N SER A 203 12.16 3.02 -9.93
CA SER A 203 12.66 2.95 -8.55
C SER A 203 11.56 3.29 -7.55
N VAL A 204 11.54 2.59 -6.42
CA VAL A 204 10.60 2.80 -5.32
C VAL A 204 11.36 3.02 -4.01
N ILE A 205 10.92 4.00 -3.24
CA ILE A 205 11.39 4.28 -1.89
C ILE A 205 10.24 4.03 -0.92
N LEU A 206 10.46 3.22 0.12
CA LEU A 206 9.55 3.06 1.25
C LEU A 206 10.14 3.82 2.45
N LEU A 207 9.36 4.73 3.05
CA LEU A 207 9.76 5.43 4.29
C LEU A 207 8.81 5.06 5.44
N ASP A 208 9.20 4.03 6.18
CA ASP A 208 8.51 3.48 7.33
C ASP A 208 9.22 3.86 8.64
N GLY A 209 8.89 5.03 9.17
CA GLY A 209 9.51 5.48 10.41
C GLY A 209 9.07 6.85 10.90
N MET A 210 7.96 7.38 10.38
CA MET A 210 7.47 8.71 10.70
C MET A 210 7.39 8.94 12.22
N THR A 211 6.69 8.07 12.95
CA THR A 211 6.53 8.15 14.41
C THR A 211 7.89 8.18 15.10
N PHE A 212 8.82 7.34 14.67
CA PHE A 212 10.15 7.28 15.27
C PHE A 212 10.99 8.52 14.99
N ILE A 213 10.96 9.06 13.77
CA ILE A 213 11.68 10.28 13.42
C ILE A 213 11.11 11.46 14.23
N VAL A 214 9.78 11.61 14.26
CA VAL A 214 9.13 12.72 14.97
C VAL A 214 9.39 12.67 16.46
N THR A 215 9.27 11.51 17.12
CA THR A 215 9.54 11.38 18.56
C THR A 215 10.99 11.68 18.94
N ASN A 216 11.93 11.57 18.00
CA ASN A 216 13.36 11.82 18.24
C ASN A 216 13.87 13.16 17.70
N THR A 217 13.05 13.88 16.94
CA THR A 217 13.37 15.21 16.41
C THR A 217 12.20 16.14 16.74
N ASP A 218 11.33 16.40 15.77
CA ASP A 218 10.05 17.07 15.91
C ASP A 218 9.26 16.92 14.59
N PHE A 219 7.98 17.28 14.61
CA PHE A 219 7.13 17.16 13.43
C PHE A 219 7.58 18.06 12.25
N ARG A 220 8.05 19.28 12.52
CA ARG A 220 8.47 20.21 11.47
C ARG A 220 9.75 19.75 10.79
N SER A 221 10.70 19.20 11.55
CA SER A 221 11.93 18.60 11.03
C SER A 221 11.61 17.41 10.13
N PHE A 222 10.72 16.52 10.57
CA PHE A 222 10.24 15.42 9.73
C PHE A 222 9.53 15.91 8.45
N LEU A 223 8.64 16.90 8.56
CA LEU A 223 7.89 17.41 7.40
C LEU A 223 8.82 17.95 6.30
N LYS A 224 9.88 18.67 6.68
CA LYS A 224 10.91 19.14 5.74
C LYS A 224 11.62 18.00 5.02
N ILE A 225 11.88 16.88 5.71
CA ILE A 225 12.49 15.69 5.13
C ILE A 225 11.54 15.05 4.13
N ALA A 226 10.26 14.90 4.52
CA ALA A 226 9.22 14.31 3.67
C ALA A 226 9.00 15.13 2.40
N GLN A 227 8.91 16.46 2.52
CA GLN A 227 8.79 17.39 1.38
C GLN A 227 10.00 17.25 0.43
N LYS A 228 11.22 17.27 0.96
CA LYS A 228 12.42 17.12 0.15
C LYS A 228 12.51 15.76 -0.54
N LEU A 229 12.08 14.69 0.16
CA LEU A 229 12.00 13.36 -0.41
C LEU A 229 10.97 13.29 -1.55
N LYS A 230 9.81 13.92 -1.38
CA LYS A 230 8.80 14.05 -2.43
C LYS A 230 9.40 14.72 -3.68
N ASP A 231 10.12 15.82 -3.49
CA ASP A 231 10.76 16.55 -4.60
C ASP A 231 11.82 15.71 -5.32
N ASP A 232 12.70 15.04 -4.56
CA ASP A 232 13.74 14.16 -5.11
C ASP A 232 13.12 13.00 -5.92
N VAL A 233 12.05 12.39 -5.40
CA VAL A 233 11.31 11.29 -6.04
C VAL A 233 10.60 11.77 -7.31
N TYR A 234 9.97 12.95 -7.27
CA TYR A 234 9.34 13.58 -8.41
C TYR A 234 10.36 13.81 -9.53
N GLN A 235 11.51 14.42 -9.21
CA GLN A 235 12.56 14.71 -10.18
C GLN A 235 13.17 13.44 -10.80
N ALA A 236 13.30 12.37 -10.01
CA ALA A 236 13.83 11.09 -10.47
C ALA A 236 12.82 10.23 -11.24
N ASN A 237 11.55 10.67 -11.33
CA ASN A 237 10.45 9.86 -11.87
C ASN A 237 10.32 8.50 -11.13
N SER A 238 10.48 8.54 -9.81
CA SER A 238 10.43 7.38 -8.92
C SER A 238 9.11 7.34 -8.13
N MET A 239 8.87 6.28 -7.36
CA MET A 239 7.70 6.17 -6.48
C MET A 239 8.11 6.28 -5.01
N LEU A 240 7.33 7.01 -4.22
CA LEU A 240 7.45 7.05 -2.77
C LEU A 240 6.25 6.35 -2.14
N LEU A 241 6.50 5.31 -1.35
CA LEU A 241 5.52 4.69 -0.46
C LEU A 241 5.72 5.27 0.94
N PHE A 242 4.68 5.91 1.46
CA PHE A 242 4.74 6.52 2.77
C PHE A 242 3.62 5.94 3.66
N PRO A 243 3.90 4.89 4.43
CA PRO A 243 2.97 4.43 5.45
C PRO A 243 2.90 5.41 6.61
N TYR A 244 1.69 5.66 7.11
CA TYR A 244 1.48 6.48 8.30
C TYR A 244 0.25 6.02 9.09
N GLU A 245 0.34 6.19 10.40
CA GLU A 245 -0.75 5.88 11.31
C GLU A 245 -1.44 7.18 11.75
N PRO A 246 -2.73 7.39 11.42
CA PRO A 246 -3.45 8.62 11.74
C PRO A 246 -3.47 8.95 13.24
N LYS A 247 -3.43 7.92 14.10
CA LYS A 247 -3.48 8.07 15.56
C LYS A 247 -2.16 8.53 16.17
N SER A 248 -1.06 8.51 15.42
CA SER A 248 0.27 8.86 15.94
C SER A 248 0.49 10.37 16.13
N PHE A 249 -0.41 11.23 15.62
CA PHE A 249 -0.19 12.69 15.57
C PHE A 249 -1.44 13.50 15.94
N SER A 250 -1.22 14.79 16.25
CA SER A 250 -2.31 15.74 16.42
C SER A 250 -3.06 15.91 15.09
N GLY A 251 -4.38 16.16 15.14
CA GLY A 251 -5.19 16.31 13.92
C GLY A 251 -4.71 17.43 13.00
N ASN A 252 -4.15 18.52 13.55
CA ASN A 252 -3.61 19.63 12.77
C ASN A 252 -2.31 19.23 12.03
N ASP A 253 -1.39 18.55 12.71
CA ASP A 253 -0.13 18.09 12.11
C ASP A 253 -0.41 17.04 11.03
N LEU A 254 -1.35 16.12 11.27
CA LEU A 254 -1.75 15.12 10.30
C LEU A 254 -2.34 15.75 9.04
N HIS A 255 -3.24 16.72 9.18
CA HIS A 255 -3.84 17.42 8.04
C HIS A 255 -2.81 18.22 7.25
N LEU A 256 -1.86 18.86 7.94
CA LEU A 256 -0.74 19.55 7.29
C LEU A 256 0.13 18.55 6.50
N PHE A 257 0.47 17.41 7.11
CA PHE A 257 1.23 16.36 6.44
C PHE A 257 0.52 15.82 5.20
N GLU A 258 -0.76 15.47 5.31
CA GLU A 258 -1.55 14.96 4.19
C GLU A 258 -1.59 15.95 3.03
N ASN A 259 -1.79 17.24 3.29
CA ASN A 259 -1.82 18.29 2.27
C ASN A 259 -0.45 18.52 1.60
N GLU A 260 0.63 18.45 2.37
CA GLU A 260 1.98 18.66 1.85
C GLU A 260 2.47 17.46 1.04
N MET A 261 1.93 16.27 1.29
CA MET A 261 2.36 15.04 0.63
C MET A 261 1.39 14.51 -0.44
N SER A 262 0.18 15.06 -0.52
CA SER A 262 -0.81 14.78 -1.57
C SER A 262 -0.41 15.33 -2.92
#